data_AF-M2V526-F1
#
_entry.id   AF-M2V526-F1
#
_cell.length_a   1.000
_cell.length_b   1.000
_cell.length_c   1.000
_cell.angle_alpha   90.00
_cell.angle_beta   90.00
_cell.angle_gamma   90.00
#
_symmetry.space_group_name_H-M   'P 1'
#
loop_
_entity.id
_entity.type
_entity.pdbx_description
1 polymer ?
#
loop_
_entity_poly.entity_id
_entity_poly.type
_entity_poly.pdbx_seq_one_letter_code
_entity_poly.pdbx_strand_id
1 'polypeptide(L)'
;MSLYEIAFSGQLLPGAKLEQVEANLTKLFQADAQRIALLFSGRRIVIKQNLDFAAAEKYRQAMERAGAQVEIKPLPVDVEEIELAPPPASTATSAASTESSAGKTSDAPATLKVTPRDEYMAAFADVEAPDFGIAPIGVDLQDARPEPEAPRVDLSQFSLAPVGSDMGEKPRDTTAVVPDISHLKLQD
;
A
#
# COMPACT_ATOMS: atom_id res chain seq x y z
N MET A 1 -13.45 22.44 -6.14
CA MET A 1 -14.21 21.54 -7.04
C MET A 1 -13.82 20.12 -6.69
N SER A 2 -14.78 19.25 -6.39
CA SER A 2 -14.49 17.87 -5.97
C SER A 2 -13.98 17.04 -7.14
N LEU A 3 -12.79 16.47 -7.00
CA LEU A 3 -12.19 15.54 -7.95
C LEU A 3 -12.65 14.12 -7.59
N TYR A 4 -13.01 13.35 -8.60
CA TYR A 4 -13.44 11.97 -8.45
C TYR A 4 -12.41 11.04 -9.06
N GLU A 5 -12.26 9.87 -8.44
CA GLU A 5 -11.48 8.77 -9.01
C GLU A 5 -12.39 7.58 -9.31
N ILE A 6 -12.00 6.84 -10.35
CA ILE A 6 -12.68 5.63 -10.78
C ILE A 6 -11.79 4.45 -10.45
N ALA A 7 -12.24 3.65 -9.49
CA ALA A 7 -11.56 2.43 -9.09
C ALA A 7 -12.37 1.20 -9.49
N PHE A 8 -11.66 0.18 -9.94
CA PHE A 8 -12.22 -1.12 -10.26
C PHE A 8 -11.67 -2.17 -9.30
N SER A 9 -12.55 -3.01 -8.77
CA SER A 9 -12.26 -3.99 -7.73
C SER A 9 -12.29 -5.44 -8.22
N GLY A 10 -12.24 -5.67 -9.54
CA GLY A 10 -12.33 -7.02 -10.11
C GLY A 10 -13.75 -7.60 -10.09
N GLN A 11 -14.76 -6.82 -9.70
CA GLN A 11 -16.14 -7.29 -9.60
C GLN A 11 -16.85 -7.25 -10.97
N LEU A 12 -17.38 -8.41 -11.35
CA LEU A 12 -18.17 -8.60 -12.56
C LEU A 12 -19.66 -8.52 -12.22
N LEU A 13 -20.46 -7.96 -13.12
CA LEU A 13 -21.92 -8.00 -12.96
C LEU A 13 -22.47 -9.43 -13.15
N PRO A 14 -23.55 -9.81 -12.43
CA PRO A 14 -24.14 -11.14 -12.53
C PRO A 14 -24.62 -11.41 -13.96
N GLY A 15 -24.04 -12.42 -14.60
CA GLY A 15 -24.35 -12.84 -15.98
C GLY A 15 -23.31 -12.44 -17.04
N ALA A 16 -22.27 -11.67 -16.69
CA ALA A 16 -21.19 -11.33 -17.60
C ALA A 16 -20.07 -12.40 -17.57
N LYS A 17 -19.62 -12.85 -18.76
CA LYS A 17 -18.48 -13.78 -18.88
C LYS A 17 -17.17 -13.01 -18.76
N LEU A 18 -16.24 -13.50 -17.93
CA LEU A 18 -14.94 -12.88 -17.67
C LEU A 18 -14.20 -12.52 -18.96
N GLU A 19 -14.10 -13.46 -19.91
CA GLU A 19 -13.44 -13.25 -21.21
C GLU A 19 -14.04 -12.11 -22.05
N GLN A 20 -15.36 -11.91 -21.97
CA GLN A 20 -16.04 -10.85 -22.71
C GLN A 20 -15.86 -9.48 -22.06
N VAL A 21 -15.86 -9.42 -20.73
CA VAL A 21 -15.63 -8.17 -20.00
C VAL A 21 -14.18 -7.71 -20.17
N GLU A 22 -13.21 -8.64 -20.15
CA GLU A 22 -11.82 -8.35 -20.46
C GLU A 22 -11.67 -7.74 -21.86
N ALA A 23 -12.25 -8.38 -22.88
CA ALA A 23 -12.18 -7.87 -24.25
C ALA A 23 -12.82 -6.48 -24.42
N ASN A 24 -13.93 -6.23 -23.72
CA ASN A 24 -14.60 -4.93 -23.74
C ASN A 24 -13.80 -3.85 -22.99
N LEU A 25 -13.18 -4.20 -21.86
CA LEU A 25 -12.31 -3.29 -21.10
C LEU A 25 -11.04 -2.94 -21.88
N THR A 26 -10.43 -3.89 -22.59
CA THR A 26 -9.28 -3.65 -23.47
C THR A 26 -9.62 -2.61 -24.53
N LYS A 27 -10.81 -2.71 -25.13
CA LYS A 27 -11.26 -1.75 -26.15
C LYS A 27 -11.59 -0.39 -25.54
N LEU A 28 -12.22 -0.35 -24.38
CA LEU A 28 -12.67 0.90 -23.76
C LEU A 28 -11.51 1.75 -23.24
N PHE A 29 -10.50 1.09 -22.63
CA PHE A 29 -9.36 1.76 -22.01
C PHE A 29 -8.09 1.73 -22.87
N GLN A 30 -8.09 0.98 -23.99
CA GLN A 30 -6.88 0.73 -24.79
C GLN A 30 -5.70 0.30 -23.91
N ALA A 31 -6.00 -0.44 -22.84
CA ALA A 31 -5.04 -0.85 -21.84
C ALA A 31 -4.50 -2.24 -22.17
N ASP A 32 -3.24 -2.50 -21.79
CA ASP A 32 -2.60 -3.80 -22.00
C ASP A 32 -3.35 -4.94 -21.29
N ALA A 33 -3.39 -6.10 -21.94
CA ALA A 33 -3.98 -7.32 -21.39
C ALA A 33 -3.41 -7.68 -20.00
N GLN A 34 -2.14 -7.34 -19.75
CA GLN A 34 -1.48 -7.50 -18.44
C GLN A 34 -2.09 -6.60 -17.35
N ARG A 35 -2.38 -5.33 -17.68
CA ARG A 35 -3.04 -4.41 -16.73
C ARG A 35 -4.47 -4.88 -16.44
N ILE A 36 -5.17 -5.39 -17.43
CA ILE A 36 -6.54 -5.88 -17.28
C ILE A 36 -6.57 -7.18 -16.45
N ALA A 37 -5.64 -8.10 -16.66
CA ALA A 37 -5.50 -9.27 -15.78
C ALA A 37 -5.22 -8.88 -14.32
N LEU A 38 -4.42 -7.82 -14.10
CA LEU A 38 -4.20 -7.26 -12.76
C LEU A 38 -5.47 -6.62 -12.18
N LEU A 39 -6.31 -5.98 -12.99
CA LEU A 39 -7.62 -5.46 -12.58
C LEU A 39 -8.56 -6.56 -12.05
N PHE A 40 -8.45 -7.78 -12.58
CA PHE A 40 -9.21 -8.96 -12.13
C PHE A 40 -8.56 -9.74 -10.98
N SER A 41 -7.43 -9.27 -10.45
CA SER A 41 -6.77 -9.88 -9.28
C SER A 41 -7.55 -9.73 -7.96
N GLY A 42 -8.74 -9.09 -7.99
CA GLY A 42 -9.59 -8.83 -6.83
C GLY A 42 -9.09 -7.67 -5.94
N ARG A 43 -7.98 -7.02 -6.32
CA ARG A 43 -7.47 -5.82 -5.64
C ARG A 43 -8.09 -4.58 -6.27
N ARG A 44 -8.36 -3.56 -5.44
CA ARG A 44 -8.82 -2.25 -5.91
C ARG A 44 -7.70 -1.58 -6.71
N ILE A 45 -7.95 -1.31 -7.98
CA ILE A 45 -7.01 -0.61 -8.85
C ILE A 45 -7.70 0.64 -9.41
N VAL A 46 -6.99 1.76 -9.35
CA VAL A 46 -7.49 3.04 -9.87
C VAL A 46 -7.18 3.11 -11.37
N ILE A 47 -8.23 3.26 -12.19
CA ILE A 47 -8.08 3.29 -13.64
C ILE A 47 -7.80 4.72 -14.11
N LYS A 48 -8.47 5.71 -13.51
CA LYS A 48 -8.29 7.12 -13.84
C LYS A 48 -8.65 8.02 -12.66
N GLN A 49 -7.80 9.01 -12.40
CA GLN A 49 -7.95 10.02 -11.35
C GLN A 49 -8.17 11.41 -11.97
N ASN A 50 -8.61 12.37 -11.16
CA ASN A 50 -8.90 13.75 -11.55
C ASN A 50 -10.06 13.91 -12.55
N LEU A 51 -11.14 13.15 -12.35
CA LEU A 51 -12.36 13.29 -13.16
C LEU A 51 -13.39 14.18 -12.44
N ASP A 52 -14.10 14.98 -13.22
CA ASP A 52 -15.31 15.67 -12.79
C ASP A 52 -16.47 14.68 -12.63
N PHE A 53 -17.46 15.02 -11.82
CA PHE A 53 -18.63 14.17 -11.55
C PHE A 53 -19.32 13.71 -12.85
N ALA A 54 -19.44 14.61 -13.83
CA ALA A 54 -20.08 14.33 -15.11
C ALA A 54 -19.28 13.36 -15.99
N ALA A 55 -17.94 13.42 -16.01
CA ALA A 55 -17.15 12.40 -16.69
C ALA A 55 -17.15 11.08 -15.90
N ALA A 56 -17.05 11.13 -14.58
CA ALA A 56 -17.05 9.94 -13.72
C ALA A 56 -18.29 9.06 -13.95
N GLU A 57 -19.48 9.67 -14.05
CA GLU A 57 -20.71 8.94 -14.38
C GLU A 57 -20.70 8.35 -15.80
N LYS A 58 -20.16 9.05 -16.80
CA LYS A 58 -20.04 8.53 -18.17
C LYS A 58 -19.17 7.27 -18.21
N TYR A 59 -18.05 7.28 -17.49
CA TYR A 59 -17.17 6.12 -17.39
C TYR A 59 -17.81 4.97 -16.59
N ARG A 60 -18.55 5.27 -15.51
CA ARG A 60 -19.33 4.27 -14.77
C ARG A 60 -20.33 3.56 -15.69
N GLN A 61 -21.11 4.33 -16.45
CA GLN A 61 -22.08 3.76 -17.38
C GLN A 61 -21.41 2.97 -18.52
N ALA A 62 -20.24 3.41 -18.98
CA ALA A 62 -19.50 2.70 -20.02
C ALA A 62 -18.95 1.35 -19.53
N MET A 63 -18.44 1.30 -18.29
CA MET A 63 -17.97 0.06 -17.67
C MET A 63 -19.11 -0.86 -17.21
N GLU A 64 -20.22 -0.30 -16.74
CA GLU A 64 -21.43 -1.05 -16.40
C GLU A 64 -22.01 -1.75 -17.65
N ARG A 65 -22.05 -1.05 -18.80
CA ARG A 65 -22.39 -1.64 -20.10
C ARG A 65 -21.40 -2.71 -20.56
N ALA A 66 -20.14 -2.61 -20.14
CA ALA A 66 -19.12 -3.62 -20.43
C ALA A 66 -19.22 -4.85 -19.52
N GLY A 67 -20.07 -4.84 -18.48
CA GLY A 67 -20.25 -5.94 -17.52
C GLY A 67 -19.37 -5.85 -16.28
N ALA A 68 -18.75 -4.69 -16.03
CA ALA A 68 -17.84 -4.43 -14.92
C ALA A 68 -18.51 -3.55 -13.86
N GLN A 69 -18.42 -3.93 -12.58
CA GLN A 69 -18.88 -3.11 -11.46
C GLN A 69 -17.77 -2.15 -11.04
N VAL A 70 -18.10 -0.87 -10.93
CA VAL A 70 -17.13 0.20 -10.71
C VAL A 70 -17.55 1.04 -9.52
N GLU A 71 -16.59 1.38 -8.68
CA GLU A 71 -16.81 2.23 -7.52
C GLU A 71 -16.25 3.63 -7.82
N ILE A 72 -17.14 4.62 -7.84
CA ILE A 72 -16.74 6.03 -7.86
C ILE A 72 -16.49 6.43 -6.42
N LYS A 73 -15.25 6.82 -6.09
CA LYS A 73 -14.96 7.44 -4.80
C LYS A 73 -14.67 8.93 -5.01
N PRO A 74 -15.34 9.82 -4.27
CA PRO A 74 -14.90 11.21 -4.17
C PRO A 74 -13.53 11.20 -3.52
N LEU A 75 -12.56 11.88 -4.12
CA LEU A 75 -11.28 12.12 -3.48
C LEU A 75 -11.48 13.35 -2.58
N PRO A 76 -11.56 13.23 -1.25
CA PRO A 76 -11.42 14.39 -0.40
C PRO A 76 -9.99 14.88 -0.62
N VAL A 77 -9.86 16.01 -1.29
CA VAL A 77 -8.65 16.83 -1.15
C VAL A 77 -8.80 17.49 0.21
N ASP A 78 -8.54 16.72 1.27
CA ASP A 78 -8.20 17.30 2.55
C ASP A 78 -6.86 17.98 2.32
N VAL A 79 -6.94 19.27 2.05
CA VAL A 79 -5.84 20.19 2.31
C VAL A 79 -5.65 20.13 3.82
N GLU A 80 -4.86 19.17 4.29
CA GLU A 80 -4.26 19.24 5.62
C GLU A 80 -3.34 20.46 5.62
N GLU A 81 -3.96 21.60 5.90
CA GLU A 81 -3.31 22.78 6.44
C GLU A 81 -2.71 22.35 7.78
N ILE A 82 -1.47 21.87 7.70
CA ILE A 82 -0.62 21.65 8.87
C ILE A 82 -0.37 23.05 9.45
N GLU A 83 -1.24 23.45 10.37
CA GLU A 83 -1.01 24.58 11.28
C GLU A 83 0.26 24.29 12.07
N LEU A 84 1.35 24.88 11.57
CA LEU A 84 2.70 24.78 12.05
C LEU A 84 2.79 25.40 13.46
N ALA A 85 2.80 24.55 14.49
CA ALA A 85 3.12 24.97 15.85
C ALA A 85 4.53 25.58 15.91
N PRO A 86 4.73 26.67 16.67
CA PRO A 86 5.98 27.43 16.66
C PRO A 86 7.12 26.65 17.32
N PRO A 87 8.36 26.74 16.80
CA PRO A 87 9.50 26.00 17.36
C PRO A 87 10.00 26.63 18.67
N PRO A 88 10.33 25.82 19.70
CA PRO A 88 11.02 26.32 20.88
C PRO A 88 12.50 26.58 20.55
N ALA A 89 13.01 27.65 21.16
CA ALA A 89 14.37 28.14 21.03
C ALA A 89 15.42 27.10 21.45
N SER A 90 16.48 26.97 20.65
CA SER A 90 17.76 26.42 21.11
C SER A 90 18.89 27.39 20.80
N THR A 91 19.63 27.71 21.85
CA THR A 91 20.81 28.57 21.88
C THR A 91 22.02 27.77 21.40
N ALA A 92 22.79 28.32 20.46
CA ALA A 92 24.18 27.91 20.24
C ALA A 92 25.02 29.08 19.72
N THR A 93 26.11 29.30 20.46
CA THR A 93 27.12 30.36 20.37
C THR A 93 28.12 30.11 19.24
N SER A 94 28.41 31.19 18.49
CA SER A 94 29.69 31.63 17.89
C SER A 94 30.60 30.68 17.09
N ALA A 95 30.68 31.01 15.78
CA ALA A 95 31.87 31.41 15.00
C ALA A 95 32.99 30.43 14.59
N ALA A 96 33.29 30.57 13.28
CA ALA A 96 34.58 30.45 12.58
C ALA A 96 34.96 29.09 11.94
N SER A 97 34.52 28.95 10.69
CA SER A 97 35.23 28.54 9.46
C SER A 97 36.54 27.74 9.56
N THR A 98 36.61 26.61 8.87
CA THR A 98 37.69 26.26 7.91
C THR A 98 37.16 25.23 6.91
N GLU A 99 37.58 25.43 5.66
CA GLU A 99 37.14 24.82 4.41
C GLU A 99 37.34 23.31 4.33
N SER A 100 36.34 22.61 3.78
CA SER A 100 36.56 21.40 2.98
C SER A 100 35.34 21.15 2.10
N SER A 101 35.58 20.95 0.80
CA SER A 101 34.59 20.74 -0.25
C SER A 101 33.54 19.69 0.12
N ALA A 102 32.34 20.16 0.46
CA ALA A 102 31.14 19.35 0.54
C ALA A 102 30.22 19.72 -0.63
N GLY A 103 29.88 18.73 -1.45
CA GLY A 103 28.87 18.86 -2.48
C GLY A 103 27.60 19.45 -1.89
N LYS A 104 27.07 20.49 -2.54
CA LYS A 104 25.84 21.17 -2.16
C LYS A 104 24.69 20.16 -2.07
N THR A 105 24.38 19.69 -0.88
CA THR A 105 23.02 19.26 -0.54
C THR A 105 22.26 20.53 -0.19
N SER A 106 21.75 21.21 -1.21
CA SER A 106 20.80 22.31 -1.00
C SER A 106 19.46 21.71 -0.59
N ASP A 107 19.17 21.81 0.71
CA ASP A 107 17.89 21.43 1.35
C ASP A 107 16.73 22.40 1.02
N ALA A 108 16.79 23.03 -0.15
CA ALA A 108 15.73 23.87 -0.69
C ALA A 108 15.55 23.52 -2.16
N PRO A 109 14.32 23.31 -2.65
CA PRO A 109 14.08 22.96 -4.04
C PRO A 109 14.41 24.17 -4.91
N ALA A 110 15.63 24.21 -5.45
CA ALA A 110 15.96 25.10 -6.55
C ALA A 110 15.17 24.64 -7.79
N THR A 111 14.91 25.54 -8.73
CA THR A 111 14.31 25.14 -10.01
C THR A 111 15.40 24.59 -10.92
N LEU A 112 15.19 23.39 -11.47
CA LEU A 112 16.14 22.74 -12.36
C LEU A 112 16.18 23.47 -13.71
N LYS A 113 17.33 24.02 -14.08
CA LYS A 113 17.53 24.67 -15.39
C LYS A 113 18.19 23.69 -16.36
N VAL A 114 17.41 23.17 -17.29
CA VAL A 114 17.89 22.24 -18.34
C VAL A 114 18.04 22.99 -19.66
N THR A 115 19.23 22.94 -20.26
CA THR A 115 19.43 23.41 -21.65
C THR A 115 18.91 22.36 -22.63
N PRO A 116 17.94 22.67 -23.51
CA PRO A 116 17.41 21.69 -24.45
C PRO A 116 18.49 21.14 -25.38
N ARG A 117 18.48 19.82 -25.60
CA ARG A 117 19.41 19.15 -26.50
C ARG A 117 18.90 19.12 -27.95
N ASP A 118 17.58 19.06 -28.12
CA ASP A 118 16.89 18.84 -29.39
C ASP A 118 15.50 19.52 -29.40
N GLU A 119 14.82 19.47 -30.55
CA GLU A 119 13.49 20.09 -30.74
C GLU A 119 12.42 19.47 -29.82
N TYR A 120 12.55 18.18 -29.49
CA TYR A 120 11.63 17.50 -28.59
C TYR A 120 11.80 17.99 -27.14
N MET A 121 13.03 18.13 -26.64
CA MET A 121 13.27 18.71 -25.32
C MET A 121 12.89 20.19 -25.28
N ALA A 122 13.04 20.92 -26.39
CA ALA A 122 12.68 22.33 -26.47
C ALA A 122 11.18 22.58 -26.24
N ALA A 123 10.31 21.62 -26.56
CA ALA A 123 8.88 21.69 -26.26
C ALA A 123 8.56 21.80 -24.75
N PHE A 124 9.54 21.49 -23.88
CA PHE A 124 9.40 21.52 -22.42
C PHE A 124 10.32 22.56 -21.76
N ALA A 125 10.90 23.51 -22.53
CA ALA A 125 11.84 24.49 -22.00
C ALA A 125 11.23 25.40 -20.91
N ASP A 126 9.92 25.62 -20.95
CA ASP A 126 9.19 26.46 -19.99
C ASP A 126 8.61 25.67 -18.81
N VAL A 127 8.88 24.37 -18.71
CA VAL A 127 8.38 23.54 -17.60
C VAL A 127 9.25 23.75 -16.37
N GLU A 128 8.65 24.32 -15.32
CA GLU A 128 9.30 24.48 -14.01
C GLU A 128 9.28 23.15 -13.24
N ALA A 129 10.46 22.59 -12.96
CA ALA A 129 10.63 21.38 -12.17
C ALA A 129 11.53 21.64 -10.95
N PRO A 130 11.23 21.04 -9.79
CA PRO A 130 12.15 21.02 -8.66
C PRO A 130 13.46 20.28 -9.00
N ASP A 131 14.58 20.83 -8.55
CA ASP A 131 15.89 20.19 -8.60
C ASP A 131 16.07 19.30 -7.38
N PHE A 132 15.85 17.99 -7.57
CA PHE A 132 16.04 16.98 -6.54
C PHE A 132 17.52 16.57 -6.35
N GLY A 133 18.43 17.11 -7.17
CA GLY A 133 19.82 16.68 -7.18
C GLY A 133 20.01 15.22 -7.60
N ILE A 134 21.27 14.81 -7.77
CA ILE A 134 21.62 13.41 -8.03
C ILE A 134 22.63 13.00 -6.96
N ALA A 135 22.30 11.95 -6.22
CA ALA A 135 23.20 11.38 -5.24
C ALA A 135 24.42 10.75 -5.94
N PRO A 136 25.63 10.90 -5.37
CA PRO A 136 26.82 10.19 -5.85
C PRO A 136 26.64 8.67 -5.92
N ILE A 137 27.47 8.01 -6.73
CA ILE A 137 27.48 6.55 -6.81
C ILE A 137 27.79 5.92 -5.44
N GLY A 138 27.06 4.86 -5.09
CA GLY A 138 27.26 4.14 -3.84
C GLY A 138 26.58 4.77 -2.61
N VAL A 139 25.83 5.86 -2.77
CA VAL A 139 24.97 6.39 -1.70
C VAL A 139 23.74 5.51 -1.53
N ASP A 140 23.43 5.15 -0.29
CA ASP A 140 22.19 4.48 0.06
C ASP A 140 21.02 5.47 0.00
N LEU A 141 20.01 5.15 -0.81
CA LEU A 141 18.80 5.95 -0.99
C LEU A 141 17.63 5.40 -0.17
N GLN A 142 17.85 4.34 0.61
CA GLN A 142 16.81 3.76 1.45
C GLN A 142 16.60 4.58 2.71
N ASP A 143 15.34 4.75 3.09
CA ASP A 143 15.00 5.33 4.39
C ASP A 143 15.56 4.47 5.51
N ALA A 144 15.99 5.12 6.60
CA ALA A 144 16.45 4.42 7.79
C ALA A 144 15.32 3.54 8.34
N ARG A 145 15.59 2.24 8.50
CA ARG A 145 14.65 1.34 9.17
C ARG A 145 14.50 1.80 10.63
N PRO A 146 13.28 2.08 11.12
CA PRO A 146 13.06 2.43 12.52
C PRO A 146 13.48 1.27 13.43
N GLU A 147 14.05 1.59 14.60
CA GLU A 147 14.42 0.57 15.58
C GLU A 147 13.17 -0.20 16.03
N PRO A 148 13.25 -1.55 16.11
CA PRO A 148 12.10 -2.36 16.51
C PRO A 148 11.76 -2.10 17.98
N GLU A 149 10.60 -1.49 18.23
CA GLU A 149 10.08 -1.35 19.59
C GLU A 149 9.53 -2.70 20.09
N ALA A 150 10.05 -3.19 21.21
CA ALA A 150 9.59 -4.45 21.80
C ALA A 150 8.16 -4.29 22.33
N PRO A 151 7.27 -5.28 22.08
CA PRO A 151 5.91 -5.23 22.63
C PRO A 151 5.96 -5.29 24.15
N ARG A 152 5.11 -4.48 24.80
CA ARG A 152 4.94 -4.51 26.25
C ARG A 152 4.05 -5.69 26.63
N VAL A 153 4.67 -6.84 26.93
CA VAL A 153 3.97 -8.05 27.34
C VAL A 153 3.96 -8.16 28.87
N ASP A 154 2.78 -8.36 29.46
CA ASP A 154 2.64 -8.68 30.89
C ASP A 154 2.71 -10.21 31.07
N LEU A 155 3.76 -10.67 31.74
CA LEU A 155 4.00 -12.09 32.02
C LEU A 155 3.69 -12.47 33.47
N SER A 156 3.10 -11.57 34.26
CA SER A 156 2.82 -11.78 35.69
C SER A 156 1.94 -12.99 35.98
N GLN A 157 1.12 -13.42 35.00
CA GLN A 157 0.23 -14.58 35.12
C GLN A 157 0.91 -15.91 34.80
N PHE A 158 2.09 -15.90 34.18
CA PHE A 158 2.80 -17.12 33.78
C PHE A 158 3.91 -17.43 34.77
N SER A 159 4.00 -18.70 35.17
CA SER A 159 5.08 -19.22 36.01
C SER A 159 5.88 -20.25 35.22
N LEU A 160 7.21 -20.15 35.28
CA LEU A 160 8.12 -21.06 34.60
C LEU A 160 8.51 -22.18 35.56
N ALA A 161 8.32 -23.42 35.14
CA ALA A 161 8.77 -24.57 35.91
C ALA A 161 10.31 -24.64 35.92
N PRO A 162 10.94 -25.19 36.99
CA PRO A 162 12.38 -25.40 37.02
C PRO A 162 12.88 -26.21 35.82
N VAL A 163 14.12 -25.95 35.40
CA VAL A 163 14.76 -26.70 34.32
C VAL A 163 14.74 -28.21 34.62
N GLY A 164 14.35 -29.01 33.64
CA GLY A 164 14.18 -30.47 33.79
C GLY A 164 12.82 -30.93 34.33
N SER A 165 11.86 -30.02 34.53
CA SER A 165 10.47 -30.40 34.82
C SER A 165 9.81 -31.04 33.60
N ASP A 166 9.15 -32.18 33.78
CA ASP A 166 8.36 -32.84 32.74
C ASP A 166 7.12 -31.99 32.43
N MET A 167 7.07 -31.42 31.21
CA MET A 167 5.96 -30.61 30.70
C MET A 167 5.04 -31.42 29.76
N GLY A 168 5.08 -32.76 29.84
CA GLY A 168 4.23 -33.65 29.06
C GLY A 168 2.74 -33.56 29.39
N GLU A 169 1.91 -34.18 28.54
CA GLU A 169 0.47 -34.29 28.77
C GLU A 169 0.21 -35.19 30.00
N LYS A 170 -0.61 -34.72 30.96
CA LYS A 170 -1.05 -35.56 32.07
C LYS A 170 -1.81 -36.77 31.49
N PRO A 171 -1.54 -38.01 31.94
CA PRO A 171 -2.28 -39.17 31.50
C PRO A 171 -3.78 -38.93 31.71
N ARG A 172 -4.55 -38.98 30.62
CA ARG A 172 -6.00 -38.89 30.71
C ARG A 172 -6.48 -40.11 31.49
N ASP A 173 -7.22 -39.87 32.56
CA ASP A 173 -7.81 -40.96 33.33
C ASP A 173 -8.95 -41.57 32.51
N THR A 174 -8.60 -42.54 31.67
CA THR A 174 -9.57 -43.34 30.91
C THR A 174 -9.93 -44.56 31.75
N THR A 175 -10.53 -44.35 32.93
CA THR A 175 -11.36 -45.38 33.54
C THR A 175 -12.56 -45.60 32.63
N ALA A 176 -12.39 -46.44 31.61
CA ALA A 176 -13.50 -46.93 30.82
C ALA A 176 -14.41 -47.73 31.75
N VAL A 177 -15.67 -47.34 31.86
CA VAL A 177 -16.69 -48.12 32.56
C VAL A 177 -16.87 -49.41 31.76
N VAL A 178 -16.33 -50.51 32.25
CA VAL A 178 -16.53 -51.83 31.62
C VAL A 178 -18.00 -52.22 31.81
N PRO A 179 -18.80 -52.36 30.75
CA PRO A 179 -20.18 -52.81 30.88
C PRO A 179 -20.22 -54.29 31.32
N ASP A 180 -21.23 -54.66 32.11
CA ASP A 180 -21.41 -56.04 32.57
C ASP A 180 -21.80 -56.96 31.41
N ILE A 181 -20.94 -57.93 31.11
CA ILE A 181 -21.11 -58.92 30.04
C ILE A 181 -21.60 -60.28 30.54
N SER A 182 -22.01 -60.39 31.81
CA SER A 182 -22.39 -61.66 32.46
C SER A 182 -23.56 -62.41 31.78
N HIS A 183 -24.32 -61.73 30.91
CA HIS A 183 -25.47 -62.29 30.19
C HIS A 183 -25.18 -62.70 28.74
N LEU A 184 -23.96 -62.50 28.22
CA LEU A 184 -23.58 -62.91 26.87
C LEU A 184 -23.07 -64.36 26.84
N LYS A 185 -23.63 -65.20 25.97
CA LYS A 185 -23.13 -66.55 25.67
C LYS A 185 -23.07 -66.76 24.16
N LEU A 186 -21.99 -67.37 23.66
CA LEU A 186 -21.91 -67.84 22.28
C LEU A 186 -22.65 -69.17 22.14
N GLN A 187 -23.39 -69.34 21.03
CA GLN A 187 -23.89 -70.64 20.59
C GLN A 187 -22.94 -71.19 19.51
N ASP A 188 -22.68 -72.49 19.55
CA ASP A 188 -21.93 -73.24 18.53
C ASP A 188 -22.69 -73.37 17.21
#